data_AF-A0A7K0I5Y3-F1
#
_entry.id   AF-A0A7K0I5Y3-F1
#
_cell.length_a   1.000
_cell.length_b   1.000
_cell.length_c   1.000
_cell.angle_alpha   90.00
_cell.angle_beta   90.00
_cell.angle_gamma   90.00
#
_symmetry.space_group_name_H-M   'P 1'
#
loop_
_entity.id
_entity.type
_entity.pdbx_description
1 polymer ?
#
loop_
_entity_poly.entity_id
_entity_poly.type
_entity_poly.pdbx_seq_one_letter_code
_entity_poly.pdbx_strand_id
1 'polypeptide(L)'
;SYFGDMVDSLNLNPAQVKKLLTSHGYKVYGRFPNRKSRNGKEQVSYEQFYEELINSCCGANLLTYIGKVSLKELYDADFSLKEVIIPKGNCCGLFSSTYGGGSLLEMELKQDVKLKLEVKGCNGFRFRLDDERSKYDYSIQHVYGVDDSFFNNPVSIVS
;
A
#
# COMPACT_ATOMS: atom_id res chain seq x y z
N SER A 1 -6.19 -1.81 -15.10
CA SER A 1 -5.28 -2.97 -15.02
C SER A 1 -4.55 -2.80 -13.73
N TYR A 2 -4.30 -3.87 -12.99
CA TYR A 2 -3.84 -3.73 -11.60
C TYR A 2 -2.63 -2.79 -11.44
N PHE A 3 -1.62 -2.91 -12.31
CA PHE A 3 -0.47 -1.99 -12.33
C PHE A 3 -0.87 -0.51 -12.53
N GLY A 4 -1.78 -0.22 -13.46
CA GLY A 4 -2.29 1.13 -13.68
C GLY A 4 -3.11 1.66 -12.51
N ASP A 5 -3.88 0.78 -11.85
CA ASP A 5 -4.70 1.13 -10.69
C ASP A 5 -3.80 1.46 -9.48
N MET A 6 -2.66 0.77 -9.34
CA MET A 6 -1.61 1.08 -8.36
C MET A 6 -0.93 2.43 -8.64
N VAL A 7 -0.52 2.68 -9.89
CA VAL A 7 0.04 3.97 -10.33
C VAL A 7 -0.94 5.11 -10.07
N ASP A 8 -2.23 4.89 -10.31
CA ASP A 8 -3.28 5.87 -10.04
C ASP A 8 -3.50 6.09 -8.54
N SER A 9 -3.50 5.02 -7.74
CA SER A 9 -3.68 5.07 -6.28
C SER A 9 -2.55 5.83 -5.58
N LEU A 10 -1.30 5.60 -5.97
CA LEU A 10 -0.13 6.30 -5.46
C LEU A 10 0.03 7.73 -6.03
N ASN A 11 -0.90 8.15 -6.89
CA ASN A 11 -0.90 9.43 -7.58
C ASN A 11 0.40 9.69 -8.37
N LEU A 12 1.02 8.64 -8.90
CA LEU A 12 2.23 8.75 -9.73
C LEU A 12 1.85 9.26 -11.13
N ASN A 13 2.77 9.99 -11.78
CA ASN A 13 2.60 10.35 -13.18
C ASN A 13 3.02 9.16 -14.07
N PRO A 14 2.10 8.57 -14.88
CA PRO A 14 2.43 7.41 -15.70
C PRO A 14 3.60 7.67 -16.66
N ALA A 15 3.74 8.88 -17.22
CA ALA A 15 4.87 9.18 -18.10
C ALA A 15 6.23 9.13 -17.38
N GLN A 16 6.28 9.50 -16.10
CA GLN A 16 7.49 9.39 -15.28
C GLN A 16 7.77 7.92 -14.90
N VAL A 17 6.72 7.16 -14.54
CA VAL A 17 6.84 5.70 -14.32
C VAL A 17 7.39 5.00 -15.56
N LYS A 18 6.89 5.36 -16.75
CA LYS A 18 7.41 4.83 -18.02
C LYS A 18 8.90 5.12 -18.17
N LYS A 19 9.29 6.39 -17.97
CA LYS A 19 10.69 6.83 -18.09
C LYS A 19 11.59 6.02 -17.15
N LEU A 20 11.19 5.89 -15.89
CA LEU A 20 11.88 5.12 -14.86
C LEU A 20 12.09 3.65 -15.27
N LEU A 21 11.01 2.96 -15.64
CA LEU A 21 11.10 1.55 -16.05
C LEU A 21 12.00 1.38 -17.27
N THR A 22 11.87 2.27 -18.27
CA THR A 22 12.72 2.20 -19.47
C THR A 22 14.19 2.54 -19.20
N SER A 23 14.49 3.45 -18.25
CA SER A 23 15.88 3.74 -17.87
C SER A 23 16.53 2.57 -17.13
N HIS A 24 15.75 1.73 -16.46
CA HIS A 24 16.19 0.46 -15.89
C HIS A 24 16.18 -0.71 -16.91
N GLY A 25 15.95 -0.44 -18.20
CA GLY A 25 16.05 -1.43 -19.27
C GLY A 25 14.80 -2.29 -19.50
N TYR A 26 13.68 -2.00 -18.83
CA TYR A 26 12.44 -2.76 -19.02
C TYR A 26 11.68 -2.33 -20.26
N LYS A 27 11.12 -3.32 -20.98
CA LYS A 27 10.13 -3.09 -22.04
C LYS A 27 8.77 -2.86 -21.40
N VAL A 28 8.11 -1.78 -21.79
CA VAL A 28 6.81 -1.37 -21.27
C VAL A 28 5.75 -1.40 -22.38
N TYR A 29 4.55 -1.87 -22.04
CA TYR A 29 3.43 -1.99 -22.97
C TYR A 29 2.22 -1.20 -22.46
N GLY A 30 1.38 -0.73 -23.39
CA GLY A 30 0.19 0.05 -23.06
C GLY A 30 0.42 1.56 -23.01
N ARG A 31 -0.56 2.29 -22.45
CA ARG A 31 -0.59 3.76 -22.45
C ARG A 31 -0.07 4.32 -21.14
N PHE A 32 0.87 5.25 -21.25
CA PHE A 32 1.43 6.01 -20.13
C PHE A 32 1.22 7.52 -20.38
N PRO A 33 -0.01 8.02 -20.21
CA PRO A 33 -0.31 9.43 -20.46
C PRO A 33 0.46 10.32 -19.48
N ASN A 34 0.92 11.48 -19.95
CA ASN A 34 1.56 12.47 -19.10
C ASN A 34 0.51 13.26 -18.30
N ARG A 35 0.36 12.93 -17.01
CA ARG A 35 -0.56 13.62 -16.09
C ARG A 35 0.19 14.66 -15.27
N LYS A 36 0.51 15.80 -15.90
CA LYS A 36 1.28 16.90 -15.27
C LYS A 36 0.69 17.40 -13.95
N SER A 37 -0.64 17.32 -13.77
CA SER A 37 -1.34 17.71 -12.53
C SER A 37 -0.94 16.89 -11.30
N ARG A 38 -0.29 15.73 -11.49
CA ARG A 38 0.20 14.86 -10.41
C ARG A 38 1.63 15.15 -9.98
N ASN A 39 2.42 15.84 -10.79
CA ASN A 39 3.82 16.12 -10.49
C ASN A 39 3.93 16.91 -9.18
N GLY A 40 4.72 16.42 -8.24
CA GLY A 40 4.89 17.00 -6.91
C GLY A 40 3.78 16.65 -5.92
N LYS A 41 2.84 15.77 -6.30
CA LYS A 41 1.73 15.28 -5.45
C LYS A 41 1.74 13.77 -5.30
N GLU A 42 2.82 13.12 -5.72
CA GLU A 42 3.03 11.68 -5.56
C GLU A 42 3.00 11.30 -4.08
N GLN A 43 2.37 10.17 -3.75
CA GLN A 43 2.35 9.69 -2.37
C GLN A 43 3.71 9.13 -1.93
N VAL A 44 4.49 8.60 -2.88
CA VAL A 44 5.78 7.93 -2.61
C VAL A 44 6.84 8.46 -3.59
N SER A 45 8.11 8.08 -3.42
CA SER A 45 9.13 8.35 -4.45
C SER A 45 9.03 7.37 -5.62
N TYR A 46 9.50 7.79 -6.79
CA TYR A 46 9.54 6.92 -7.96
C TYR A 46 10.55 5.78 -7.73
N GLU A 47 11.67 6.08 -7.08
CA GLU A 47 12.72 5.12 -6.73
C GLU A 47 12.21 4.05 -5.76
N GLN A 48 11.56 4.42 -4.64
CA GLN A 48 10.95 3.45 -3.72
C GLN A 48 9.87 2.61 -4.43
N PHE A 49 9.06 3.23 -5.30
CA PHE A 49 8.09 2.47 -6.10
C PHE A 49 8.76 1.43 -6.98
N TYR A 50 9.89 1.76 -7.61
CA TYR A 50 10.65 0.81 -8.41
C TYR A 50 11.29 -0.30 -7.57
N GLU A 51 11.92 0.05 -6.45
CA GLU A 51 12.51 -0.92 -5.53
C GLU A 51 11.46 -1.91 -5.03
N GLU A 52 10.28 -1.42 -4.67
CA GLU A 52 9.17 -2.26 -4.22
C GLU A 52 8.67 -3.21 -5.32
N LEU A 53 8.67 -2.78 -6.58
CA LEU A 53 8.33 -3.66 -7.71
C LEU A 53 9.35 -4.78 -7.93
N ILE A 54 10.65 -4.49 -7.84
CA ILE A 54 11.70 -5.51 -8.07
C ILE A 54 11.87 -6.45 -6.88
N ASN A 55 11.55 -5.99 -5.67
CA ASN A 55 11.56 -6.79 -4.45
C ASN A 55 10.29 -7.65 -4.31
N SER A 56 9.34 -7.51 -5.24
CA SER A 56 8.09 -8.25 -5.23
C SER A 56 8.32 -9.73 -5.55
N CYS A 57 8.23 -10.60 -4.54
CA CYS A 57 8.53 -12.02 -4.64
C CYS A 57 7.33 -12.92 -5.01
N CYS A 58 6.14 -12.32 -5.19
CA CYS A 58 4.91 -13.03 -5.52
C CYS A 58 4.22 -12.42 -6.75
N GLY A 59 3.55 -13.24 -7.57
CA GLY A 59 2.83 -12.77 -8.76
C GLY A 59 1.47 -12.13 -8.48
N ALA A 60 0.94 -12.25 -7.25
CA ALA A 60 -0.40 -11.81 -6.87
C ALA A 60 -0.36 -10.98 -5.58
N ASN A 61 0.10 -9.74 -5.71
CA ASN A 61 0.15 -8.79 -4.60
C ASN A 61 -0.92 -7.70 -4.69
N LEU A 62 -1.30 -7.21 -3.52
CA LEU A 62 -2.16 -6.05 -3.32
C LEU A 62 -1.32 -4.88 -2.78
N LEU A 63 -1.63 -3.67 -3.25
CA LEU A 63 -1.11 -2.43 -2.71
C LEU A 63 -1.71 -2.28 -1.32
N THR A 64 -0.84 -2.37 -0.33
CA THR A 64 -1.20 -2.43 1.07
C THR A 64 -0.66 -1.21 1.78
N TYR A 65 -1.54 -0.48 2.45
CA TYR A 65 -1.18 0.62 3.32
C TYR A 65 -1.24 0.15 4.75
N ILE A 66 -0.18 0.41 5.51
CA ILE A 66 -0.12 0.05 6.92
C ILE A 66 -0.65 1.23 7.72
N GLY A 67 -1.51 0.96 8.69
CA GLY A 67 -2.14 2.01 9.48
C GLY A 67 -2.60 1.52 10.84
N LYS A 68 -2.75 2.46 11.76
CA LYS A 68 -3.38 2.23 13.06
C LYS A 68 -4.77 2.84 13.05
N VAL A 69 -5.68 2.23 13.80
CA VAL A 69 -7.01 2.78 14.08
C VAL A 69 -7.29 2.68 15.58
N SER A 70 -8.02 3.64 16.11
CA SER A 70 -8.52 3.57 17.49
C SER A 70 -9.49 2.39 17.62
N LEU A 71 -9.27 1.52 18.61
CA LEU A 71 -10.17 0.40 18.88
C LEU A 71 -11.59 0.90 19.21
N LYS A 72 -11.70 2.03 19.90
CA LYS A 72 -13.00 2.65 20.19
C LYS A 72 -13.70 3.11 18.91
N GLU A 73 -12.98 3.81 18.01
CA GLU A 73 -13.57 4.25 16.73
C GLU A 73 -13.99 3.06 15.87
N LEU A 74 -13.18 2.00 15.86
CA LEU A 74 -13.50 0.77 15.13
C LEU A 74 -14.76 0.09 15.71
N TYR A 75 -14.86 0.02 17.03
CA TYR A 75 -16.03 -0.53 17.73
C TYR A 75 -17.29 0.32 17.49
N ASP A 76 -17.19 1.64 17.63
CA ASP A 76 -18.29 2.59 17.40
C ASP A 76 -18.76 2.57 15.94
N ALA A 77 -17.88 2.20 15.00
CA ALA A 77 -18.18 2.01 13.59
C ALA A 77 -18.65 0.58 13.23
N ASP A 78 -18.92 -0.28 14.22
CA ASP A 78 -19.30 -1.69 14.03
C ASP A 78 -18.35 -2.45 13.09
N PHE A 79 -17.04 -2.22 13.29
CA PHE A 79 -15.96 -2.79 12.47
C PHE A 79 -16.07 -2.50 10.96
N SER A 80 -16.83 -1.47 10.58
CA SER A 80 -17.09 -1.08 9.19
C SER A 80 -16.71 0.39 8.93
N LEU A 81 -15.40 0.65 8.88
CA LEU A 81 -14.87 1.97 8.51
C LEU A 81 -15.13 2.26 7.03
N LYS A 82 -15.63 3.47 6.73
CA LYS A 82 -15.82 3.95 5.35
C LYS A 82 -14.57 4.61 4.78
N GLU A 83 -13.73 5.12 5.65
CA GLU A 83 -12.60 5.96 5.29
C GLU A 83 -11.55 5.93 6.38
N VAL A 84 -10.28 5.98 6.00
CA VAL A 84 -9.14 6.08 6.92
C VAL A 84 -8.12 7.09 6.39
N ILE A 85 -7.36 7.70 7.30
CA ILE A 85 -6.24 8.56 6.96
C ILE A 85 -4.97 7.85 7.44
N ILE A 86 -4.07 7.57 6.51
CA ILE A 86 -2.74 7.05 6.81
C ILE A 86 -1.80 8.24 6.94
N PRO A 87 -1.14 8.45 8.09
CA PRO A 87 -0.32 9.63 8.29
C PRO A 87 0.92 9.62 7.41
N LYS A 88 1.39 10.82 7.05
CA LYS A 88 2.71 11.05 6.47
C LYS A 88 3.80 10.35 7.28
N GLY A 89 4.80 9.84 6.59
CA GLY A 89 5.95 9.12 7.16
C GLY A 89 5.65 7.66 7.46
N ASN A 90 4.40 7.21 7.36
CA ASN A 90 4.06 5.79 7.44
C ASN A 90 4.36 5.11 6.10
N CYS A 91 4.32 3.78 6.04
CA CYS A 91 4.70 3.04 4.84
C CYS A 91 3.53 2.34 4.15
N CYS A 92 3.68 2.16 2.84
CA CYS A 92 2.88 1.24 2.04
C CYS A 92 3.78 0.35 1.17
N GLY A 93 3.18 -0.65 0.54
CA GLY A 93 3.93 -1.59 -0.29
C GLY A 93 3.06 -2.65 -0.92
N LEU A 94 3.68 -3.75 -1.35
CA LEU A 94 2.98 -4.88 -1.95
C LEU A 94 2.97 -6.07 -0.99
N PHE A 95 1.81 -6.66 -0.81
CA PHE A 95 1.63 -7.83 0.05
C PHE A 95 0.63 -8.81 -0.54
N SER A 96 0.86 -10.10 -0.32
CA SER A 96 -0.03 -11.18 -0.69
C SER A 96 -0.40 -11.98 0.55
N SER A 97 -1.59 -11.75 1.09
CA SER A 97 -2.13 -12.58 2.18
C SER A 97 -2.40 -14.01 1.74
N THR A 98 -2.63 -14.25 0.44
CA THR A 98 -2.92 -15.59 -0.08
C THR A 98 -1.67 -16.47 -0.18
N TYR A 99 -0.55 -15.89 -0.59
CA TYR A 99 0.69 -16.64 -0.84
C TYR A 99 1.76 -16.44 0.23
N GLY A 100 1.58 -15.50 1.16
CA GLY A 100 2.54 -15.27 2.24
C GLY A 100 3.84 -14.67 1.74
N GLY A 101 3.79 -13.42 1.30
CA GLY A 101 4.92 -12.72 0.74
C GLY A 101 4.51 -11.37 0.18
N GLY A 102 5.38 -10.78 -0.64
CA GLY A 102 5.16 -9.44 -1.15
C GLY A 102 6.48 -8.80 -1.52
N SER A 103 6.61 -7.53 -1.18
CA SER A 103 7.85 -6.77 -1.25
C SER A 103 8.26 -6.36 0.16
N LEU A 104 8.97 -5.24 0.35
CA LEU A 104 9.52 -4.88 1.66
C LEU A 104 8.57 -4.02 2.51
N LEU A 105 7.50 -3.46 1.95
CA LEU A 105 6.59 -2.52 2.61
C LEU A 105 7.30 -1.22 3.05
N GLU A 106 8.25 -0.74 2.25
CA GLU A 106 9.14 0.39 2.60
C GLU A 106 8.88 1.67 1.79
N MET A 107 7.75 1.76 1.07
CA MET A 107 7.40 3.01 0.40
C MET A 107 6.86 4.02 1.42
N GLU A 108 7.73 4.90 1.89
CA GLU A 108 7.35 5.97 2.82
C GLU A 108 6.41 7.00 2.17
N LEU A 109 5.32 7.30 2.88
CA LEU A 109 4.30 8.26 2.44
C LEU A 109 4.76 9.70 2.67
N LYS A 110 4.84 10.48 1.59
CA LYS A 110 5.27 11.89 1.61
C LYS A 110 4.23 12.87 2.16
N GLN A 111 2.99 12.41 2.29
CA GLN A 111 1.83 13.18 2.75
C GLN A 111 0.80 12.25 3.39
N ASP A 112 -0.14 12.82 4.14
CA ASP A 112 -1.29 12.06 4.64
C ASP A 112 -2.11 11.52 3.47
N VAL A 113 -2.45 10.23 3.52
CA VAL A 113 -3.21 9.55 2.48
C VAL A 113 -4.58 9.19 2.99
N LYS A 114 -5.58 9.80 2.37
CA LYS A 114 -6.99 9.57 2.64
C LYS A 114 -7.51 8.45 1.75
N LEU A 115 -7.83 7.29 2.34
CA LEU A 115 -8.31 6.11 1.64
C LEU A 115 -9.80 5.90 1.90
N LYS A 116 -10.58 5.84 0.82
CA LYS A 116 -11.98 5.39 0.88
C LYS A 116 -12.02 3.87 0.84
N LEU A 117 -12.65 3.28 1.84
CA LEU A 117 -12.75 1.83 2.02
C LEU A 117 -14.01 1.32 1.32
N GLU A 118 -14.01 1.43 0.00
CA GLU A 118 -15.09 0.98 -0.86
C GLU A 118 -14.53 0.06 -1.94
N VAL A 119 -15.12 -1.13 -2.08
CA VAL A 119 -14.74 -2.11 -3.10
C VAL A 119 -15.86 -2.19 -4.15
N LYS A 120 -15.50 -2.03 -5.42
CA LYS A 120 -16.37 -2.22 -6.58
C LYS A 120 -15.78 -3.30 -7.48
N GLY A 121 -16.35 -4.50 -7.41
CA GLY A 121 -15.78 -5.67 -8.09
C GLY A 121 -14.41 -6.02 -7.51
N CYS A 122 -13.38 -6.03 -8.34
CA CYS A 122 -11.99 -6.29 -7.95
C CYS A 122 -11.17 -5.01 -7.67
N ASN A 123 -11.80 -3.83 -7.68
CA ASN A 123 -11.12 -2.55 -7.50
C ASN A 123 -11.53 -1.87 -6.19
N GLY A 124 -10.56 -1.23 -5.54
CA GLY A 124 -10.77 -0.41 -4.34
C GLY A 124 -10.02 -0.93 -3.13
N PHE A 125 -10.15 -0.20 -2.02
CA PHE A 125 -9.49 -0.54 -0.77
C PHE A 125 -10.48 -1.22 0.18
N ARG A 126 -10.01 -2.27 0.84
CA ARG A 126 -10.73 -2.95 1.91
C ARG A 126 -9.90 -2.84 3.19
N PHE A 127 -10.58 -2.50 4.27
CA PHE A 127 -10.00 -2.66 5.60
C PHE A 127 -9.85 -4.14 5.96
N ARG A 128 -8.68 -4.51 6.45
CA ARG A 128 -8.36 -5.84 6.97
C ARG A 128 -7.61 -5.65 8.28
N LEU A 129 -8.07 -6.34 9.33
CA LEU A 129 -7.25 -6.55 10.52
C LEU A 129 -6.17 -7.57 10.17
N ASP A 130 -4.94 -7.31 10.59
CA ASP A 130 -3.90 -8.32 10.53
C ASP A 130 -4.19 -9.37 11.60
N ASP A 131 -4.41 -10.62 11.18
CA ASP A 131 -4.83 -11.72 12.06
C ASP A 131 -3.91 -12.92 11.90
N GLU A 132 -2.96 -13.04 12.81
CA GLU A 132 -2.03 -14.17 12.91
C GLU A 132 -2.74 -15.52 13.14
N ARG A 133 -3.98 -15.52 13.64
CA ARG A 133 -4.72 -16.76 13.91
C ARG A 133 -5.47 -17.29 12.69
N SER A 134 -5.45 -16.55 11.58
CA SER A 134 -6.07 -16.99 10.34
C SER A 134 -5.46 -18.31 9.87
N LYS A 135 -6.32 -19.26 9.51
CA LYS A 135 -5.91 -20.55 8.93
C LYS A 135 -5.77 -20.49 7.40
N TYR A 136 -6.21 -19.39 6.78
CA TYR A 136 -6.39 -19.28 5.34
C TYR A 136 -5.58 -18.15 4.72
N ASP A 137 -5.30 -17.10 5.50
CA ASP A 137 -4.54 -15.94 5.06
C ASP A 137 -3.26 -15.85 5.90
N TYR A 138 -2.18 -15.43 5.28
CA TYR A 138 -0.94 -15.04 5.95
C TYR A 138 -1.07 -13.61 6.48
N SER A 139 -0.67 -13.41 7.73
CA SER A 139 -0.54 -12.09 8.35
C SER A 139 0.79 -11.44 7.98
N ILE A 140 0.83 -10.12 8.03
CA ILE A 140 2.07 -9.34 7.86
C ILE A 140 3.03 -9.68 9.00
N GLN A 141 2.52 -9.80 10.22
CA GLN A 141 3.32 -10.23 11.37
C GLN A 141 4.02 -11.58 11.15
N HIS A 142 3.33 -12.59 10.62
CA HIS A 142 3.94 -13.90 10.38
C HIS A 142 4.98 -13.88 9.26
N VAL A 143 4.74 -13.09 8.21
CA VAL A 143 5.63 -13.08 7.02
C VAL A 143 6.89 -12.25 7.29
N TYR A 144 6.75 -11.10 7.93
CA TYR A 144 7.84 -10.13 8.10
C TYR A 144 8.38 -10.04 9.52
N GLY A 145 7.67 -10.58 10.53
CA GLY A 145 8.10 -10.51 11.93
C GLY A 145 8.17 -9.07 12.44
N VAL A 146 7.20 -8.23 12.08
CA VAL A 146 7.24 -6.80 12.38
C VAL A 146 7.17 -6.53 13.89
N ASP A 147 7.75 -5.41 14.31
CA ASP A 147 7.63 -4.92 15.68
C ASP A 147 6.82 -3.62 15.72
N ASP A 148 6.64 -3.08 16.92
CA ASP A 148 5.91 -1.83 17.14
C ASP A 148 6.42 -0.65 16.31
N SER A 149 7.72 -0.61 15.99
CA SER A 149 8.33 0.47 15.21
C SER A 149 7.89 0.47 13.74
N PHE A 150 7.46 -0.68 13.22
CA PHE A 150 6.92 -0.81 11.87
C PHE A 150 5.69 0.09 11.64
N PHE A 151 4.96 0.39 12.71
CA PHE A 151 3.79 1.28 12.66
C PHE A 151 4.12 2.72 13.10
N ASN A 152 5.36 3.16 12.89
CA ASN A 152 5.95 4.46 13.24
C ASN A 152 6.07 4.81 14.74
N ASN A 153 5.21 4.28 15.60
CA ASN A 153 5.24 4.55 17.04
C ASN A 153 4.88 3.27 17.81
N PRO A 154 5.24 3.14 19.10
CA PRO A 154 4.73 2.05 19.93
C PRO A 154 3.20 2.04 19.96
N VAL A 155 2.59 0.84 20.00
CA VAL A 155 1.14 0.74 20.24
C VAL A 155 0.94 0.88 21.75
N SER A 156 0.56 2.07 22.20
CA SER A 156 0.17 2.25 23.60
C SER A 156 -1.17 1.57 23.84
N ILE A 157 -1.16 0.45 24.57
CA ILE A 157 -2.39 -0.07 25.16
C ILE A 157 -2.79 0.97 26.21
N VAL A 158 -3.86 1.72 25.95
CA VAL A 158 -4.43 2.63 26.94
C VAL A 158 -4.94 1.75 28.07
N SER A 159 -4.24 1.76 29.21
CA SER A 159 -4.66 1.15 30.46
C SER A 159 -5.78 1.94 31.11
#